data_AF-A0A109HGE1-F1
#
_entry.id   AF-A0A109HGE1-F1
#
_cell.length_a   1.000
_cell.length_b   1.000
_cell.length_c   1.000
_cell.angle_alpha   90.00
_cell.angle_beta   90.00
_cell.angle_gamma   90.00
#
_symmetry.space_group_name_H-M   'P 1'
#
loop_
_entity.id
_entity.type
_entity.pdbx_description
1 polymer ?
#
loop_
_entity_poly.entity_id
_entity_poly.type
_entity_poly.pdbx_seq_one_letter_code
_entity_poly.pdbx_strand_id
1 'polypeptide(L)'
;MLVDANVFALVPTHHYAGIQGNCLVIPRGHYENVLDMPDALGREVFRATRRLAHAMLAAFGCEGISTRQHNGPAGNQDVWHYHLHVFPRYANDGLYGGQKVRYATQQRVALAARLRAALP
;
A
#
# COMPACT_ATOMS: atom_id res chain seq x y z
N MET A 1 -0.40 11.40 2.64
CA MET A 1 -0.35 10.15 3.43
C MET A 1 -1.63 10.10 4.22
N LEU A 2 -2.45 9.08 4.00
CA LEU A 2 -3.69 8.92 4.76
C LEU A 2 -3.33 8.63 6.21
N VAL A 3 -3.91 9.38 7.13
CA VAL A 3 -3.67 9.24 8.56
C VAL A 3 -5.02 9.27 9.24
N ASP A 4 -5.54 8.09 9.57
CA ASP A 4 -6.67 7.94 10.46
C ASP A 4 -6.13 7.69 11.89
N ALA A 5 -7.03 7.58 12.88
CA ALA A 5 -6.65 7.39 14.28
C ALA A 5 -5.76 6.16 14.48
N ASN A 6 -6.14 4.99 13.93
CA ASN A 6 -5.43 3.72 14.16
C ASN A 6 -4.68 3.18 12.94
N VAL A 7 -4.79 3.82 11.78
CA VAL A 7 -4.23 3.33 10.51
C VAL A 7 -3.58 4.47 9.75
N PHE A 8 -2.44 4.18 9.13
CA PHE A 8 -1.80 5.08 8.18
C PHE A 8 -1.43 4.35 6.89
N ALA A 9 -1.36 5.08 5.79
CA ALA A 9 -0.75 4.57 4.55
C ALA A 9 0.70 5.06 4.46
N LEU A 10 1.61 4.46 3.69
CA LEU A 10 2.87 5.12 3.28
C LEU A 10 3.35 4.60 1.93
N VAL A 11 4.23 5.36 1.26
CA VAL A 11 4.95 4.88 0.07
C VAL A 11 6.18 4.09 0.55
N PRO A 12 6.31 2.79 0.22
CA PRO A 12 7.42 1.96 0.68
C PRO A 12 8.74 2.40 0.04
N THR A 13 9.84 1.74 0.41
CA THR A 13 11.16 2.01 -0.15
C THR A 13 11.40 1.32 -1.50
N HIS A 14 10.66 0.25 -1.80
CA HIS A 14 10.81 -0.55 -3.02
C HIS A 14 9.49 -0.64 -3.79
N HIS A 15 9.61 -0.71 -5.12
CA HIS A 15 8.51 -0.94 -6.06
C HIS A 15 8.95 -1.83 -7.22
N TYR A 16 7.99 -2.35 -7.99
CA TYR A 16 8.26 -2.97 -9.28
C TYR A 16 8.40 -1.87 -10.32
N ALA A 17 9.47 -1.82 -11.11
CA ALA A 17 9.81 -0.68 -11.97
C ALA A 17 8.67 -0.20 -12.90
N GLY A 18 7.78 -1.08 -13.35
CA GLY A 18 6.60 -0.74 -14.16
C GLY A 18 5.42 -0.13 -13.38
N ILE A 19 5.51 -0.01 -12.05
CA ILE A 19 4.44 0.44 -11.15
C ILE A 19 4.88 1.71 -10.42
N GLN A 20 4.09 2.76 -10.57
CA GLN A 20 4.34 4.04 -9.89
C GLN A 20 3.38 4.23 -8.71
N GLY A 21 3.93 4.46 -7.51
CA GLY A 21 3.14 4.92 -6.37
C GLY A 21 2.43 3.82 -5.58
N ASN A 22 2.96 2.59 -5.55
CA ASN A 22 2.47 1.59 -4.60
C ASN A 22 2.56 2.10 -3.16
N CYS A 23 1.66 1.62 -2.30
CA CYS A 23 1.60 2.01 -0.91
C CYS A 23 1.41 0.80 0.00
N LEU A 24 1.68 1.00 1.28
CA LEU A 24 1.33 0.09 2.36
C LEU A 24 0.26 0.74 3.22
N VAL A 25 -0.79 0.00 3.61
CA VAL A 25 -1.73 0.39 4.67
C VAL A 25 -1.37 -0.40 5.93
N ILE A 26 -1.12 0.31 7.01
CA ILE A 26 -0.44 -0.20 8.21
C ILE A 26 -1.19 0.29 9.47
N PRO A 27 -1.52 -0.58 10.42
CA PRO A 27 -2.03 -0.17 11.72
C PRO A 27 -0.95 0.52 12.55
N ARG A 28 -1.34 1.40 13.47
CA ARG A 28 -0.39 2.02 14.41
C ARG A 28 0.04 1.06 15.51
N GLY A 29 -0.91 0.26 15.99
CA GLY A 29 -0.63 -0.81 16.96
C GLY A 29 0.12 -1.95 16.28
N HIS A 30 0.96 -2.65 17.06
CA HIS A 30 1.68 -3.81 16.56
C HIS A 30 0.77 -5.05 16.55
N TYR A 31 0.56 -5.59 15.36
CA TYR A 31 -0.08 -6.87 15.09
C TYR A 31 0.78 -7.57 14.06
N GLU A 32 1.17 -8.82 14.24
CA GLU A 32 2.13 -9.44 13.32
C GLU A 32 1.52 -9.58 11.93
N ASN A 33 0.29 -10.08 11.85
CA ASN A 33 -0.38 -10.34 10.59
C ASN A 33 -1.92 -10.37 10.78
N VAL A 34 -2.67 -10.89 9.81
CA VAL A 34 -4.15 -10.86 9.84
C VAL A 34 -4.73 -11.72 10.97
N LEU A 35 -4.00 -12.73 11.44
CA LEU A 35 -4.46 -13.69 12.44
C LEU A 35 -4.60 -13.05 13.84
N ASP A 36 -3.86 -11.97 14.10
CA ASP A 36 -3.83 -11.28 15.41
C ASP A 36 -4.66 -10.00 15.42
N MET A 37 -5.18 -9.57 14.27
CA MET A 37 -5.87 -8.30 14.14
C MET A 37 -7.32 -8.35 14.67
N PRO A 38 -7.74 -7.40 15.53
CA PRO A 38 -9.13 -7.26 15.91
C PRO A 38 -10.01 -6.87 14.71
N ASP A 39 -11.22 -7.43 14.62
CA ASP A 39 -12.18 -7.14 13.53
C ASP A 39 -12.43 -5.64 13.32
N ALA A 40 -12.48 -4.87 14.40
CA ALA A 40 -12.67 -3.43 14.34
C ALA A 40 -11.55 -2.73 13.55
N LEU A 41 -10.31 -3.15 13.77
CA LEU A 41 -9.16 -2.63 13.06
C LEU A 41 -9.13 -3.10 11.60
N GLY A 42 -9.57 -4.34 11.33
CA GLY A 42 -9.75 -4.85 9.97
C GLY A 42 -10.68 -3.96 9.14
N ARG A 43 -11.79 -3.49 9.73
CA ARG A 43 -12.71 -2.53 9.08
C ARG A 43 -12.02 -1.20 8.77
N GLU A 44 -11.22 -0.66 9.69
CA GLU A 44 -10.47 0.58 9.47
C GLU A 44 -9.41 0.44 8.36
N VAL A 45 -8.67 -0.67 8.35
CA VAL A 45 -7.70 -0.97 7.28
C VAL A 45 -8.38 -1.05 5.93
N PHE A 46 -9.52 -1.75 5.83
CA PHE A 46 -10.26 -1.85 4.57
C PHE A 46 -10.81 -0.49 4.12
N ARG A 47 -11.34 0.32 5.04
CA ARG A 47 -11.78 1.70 4.74
C ARG A 47 -10.64 2.55 4.21
N ALA A 48 -9.47 2.51 4.86
CA ALA A 48 -8.27 3.22 4.43
C ALA A 48 -7.81 2.77 3.04
N THR A 49 -7.84 1.46 2.79
CA THR A 49 -7.49 0.83 1.50
C THR A 49 -8.40 1.32 0.39
N ARG A 50 -9.72 1.34 0.62
CA ARG A 50 -10.70 1.83 -0.38
C ARG A 50 -10.44 3.29 -0.74
N ARG A 51 -10.23 4.16 0.26
CA ARG A 51 -9.92 5.59 0.02
C ARG A 51 -8.63 5.76 -0.75
N LEU A 52 -7.60 5.00 -0.39
CA LEU A 52 -6.30 5.03 -1.07
C LEU A 52 -6.40 4.54 -2.52
N ALA A 53 -7.18 3.49 -2.77
CA ALA A 53 -7.43 2.97 -4.11
C ALA A 53 -8.09 4.02 -5.02
N HIS A 54 -9.12 4.73 -4.52
CA HIS A 54 -9.72 5.84 -5.27
C HIS A 54 -8.72 6.98 -5.53
N ALA A 55 -7.91 7.34 -4.53
CA ALA A 55 -6.88 8.35 -4.69
C ALA A 55 -5.81 7.94 -5.72
N MET A 56 -5.44 6.66 -5.79
CA MET A 56 -4.50 6.12 -6.79
C MET A 56 -5.06 6.22 -8.21
N LEU A 57 -6.34 5.87 -8.40
CA LEU A 57 -7.01 6.01 -9.71
C LEU A 57 -6.98 7.47 -10.17
N ALA A 58 -7.33 8.40 -9.28
CA ALA A 58 -7.35 9.83 -9.59
C ALA A 58 -5.95 10.43 -9.78
N ALA A 59 -4.99 10.09 -8.92
CA ALA A 59 -3.66 10.72 -8.91
C ALA A 59 -2.74 10.18 -10.01
N PHE A 60 -2.89 8.91 -10.39
CA PHE A 60 -1.93 8.19 -11.22
C PHE A 60 -2.49 7.69 -12.55
N GLY A 61 -3.79 7.84 -12.80
CA GLY A 61 -4.42 7.40 -14.06
C GLY A 61 -4.24 5.90 -14.30
N CYS A 62 -4.13 5.11 -13.23
CA CYS A 62 -4.01 3.66 -13.33
C CYS A 62 -5.34 3.02 -13.73
N GLU A 63 -5.29 1.87 -14.37
CA GLU A 63 -6.45 1.17 -14.94
C GLU A 63 -7.08 0.19 -13.95
N GLY A 64 -6.40 -0.09 -12.84
CA GLY A 64 -6.88 -1.00 -11.81
C GLY A 64 -6.07 -0.92 -10.53
N ILE A 65 -6.46 -1.74 -9.55
CA ILE A 65 -5.84 -1.81 -8.23
C ILE A 65 -5.63 -3.27 -7.88
N SER A 66 -4.47 -3.61 -7.31
CA SER A 66 -4.24 -4.91 -6.67
C SER A 66 -3.88 -4.71 -5.21
N THR A 67 -4.46 -5.53 -4.34
CA THR A 67 -4.08 -5.60 -2.93
C THR A 67 -3.37 -6.92 -2.65
N ARG A 68 -2.37 -6.91 -1.78
CA ARG A 68 -1.60 -8.11 -1.42
C ARG A 68 -1.18 -8.02 0.04
N GLN A 69 -1.36 -9.12 0.76
CA GLN A 69 -1.00 -9.21 2.17
C GLN A 69 -0.43 -10.61 2.43
N HIS A 70 0.54 -10.68 3.34
CA HIS A 70 1.35 -11.87 3.61
C HIS A 70 1.24 -12.25 5.08
N ASN A 71 1.02 -13.53 5.38
CA ASN A 71 0.90 -14.06 6.75
C ASN A 71 1.85 -15.24 6.93
N GLY A 72 2.81 -15.11 7.85
CA GLY A 72 3.77 -16.13 8.21
C GLY A 72 4.82 -16.43 7.12
N PRO A 73 5.81 -17.31 7.42
CA PRO A 73 6.94 -17.55 6.53
C PRO A 73 6.53 -18.13 5.19
N ALA A 74 5.65 -19.13 5.19
CA ALA A 74 5.14 -19.76 3.97
C ALA A 74 4.25 -18.82 3.13
N GLY A 75 3.70 -17.77 3.76
CA GLY A 75 2.98 -16.71 3.07
C GLY A 75 3.89 -15.68 2.39
N ASN A 76 5.21 -15.79 2.52
CA ASN A 76 6.23 -14.79 2.13
C ASN A 76 6.16 -13.48 2.92
N GLN A 77 5.79 -13.53 4.20
CA GLN A 77 5.90 -12.37 5.09
C GLN A 77 7.36 -12.16 5.49
N ASP A 78 7.86 -10.93 5.32
CA ASP A 78 9.23 -10.53 5.63
C ASP A 78 9.30 -9.51 6.78
N VAL A 79 8.26 -8.69 6.96
CA VAL A 79 8.09 -7.77 8.09
C VAL A 79 6.97 -8.28 9.00
N TRP A 80 7.32 -8.59 10.25
CA TRP A 80 6.42 -9.08 11.31
C TRP A 80 5.57 -7.98 11.94
N HIS A 81 4.95 -7.18 11.08
CA HIS A 81 3.96 -6.18 11.45
C HIS A 81 3.03 -6.05 10.26
N TYR A 82 1.72 -6.13 10.49
CA TYR A 82 0.73 -6.17 9.42
C TYR A 82 0.94 -5.00 8.46
N HIS A 83 1.00 -5.30 7.17
CA HIS A 83 1.02 -4.30 6.12
C HIS A 83 0.28 -4.85 4.90
N LEU A 84 -0.70 -4.09 4.44
CA LEU A 84 -1.43 -4.41 3.22
C LEU A 84 -0.80 -3.61 2.07
N HIS A 85 -0.20 -4.29 1.11
CA HIS A 85 0.25 -3.65 -0.11
C HIS A 85 -0.96 -3.26 -0.96
N VAL A 86 -0.92 -2.05 -1.52
CA VAL A 86 -1.88 -1.53 -2.48
C VAL A 86 -1.10 -1.03 -3.70
N PHE A 87 -1.35 -1.64 -4.86
CA PHE A 87 -0.65 -1.37 -6.10
C PHE A 87 -1.60 -0.73 -7.11
N PRO A 88 -1.30 0.48 -7.63
CA PRO A 88 -1.91 0.94 -8.88
C PRO A 88 -1.44 0.04 -10.03
N ARG A 89 -2.35 -0.31 -10.93
CA ARG A 89 -2.09 -1.27 -12.01
C ARG A 89 -2.15 -0.62 -13.39
N TYR A 90 -1.24 -1.03 -14.25
CA TYR A 90 -1.18 -0.65 -15.66
C TYR A 90 -1.04 -1.91 -16.52
N ALA A 91 -1.47 -1.84 -17.78
CA ALA A 91 -1.23 -2.93 -18.72
C ALA A 91 0.26 -3.32 -18.76
N ASN A 92 0.56 -4.60 -18.58
CA ASN A 92 1.92 -5.16 -18.62
C ASN A 92 2.92 -4.52 -17.62
N ASP A 93 2.46 -4.03 -16.48
CA ASP A 93 3.30 -3.37 -15.45
C ASP A 93 4.31 -4.28 -14.72
N GLY A 94 4.27 -5.59 -14.99
CA GLY A 94 5.21 -6.56 -14.44
C GLY A 94 5.02 -6.82 -12.94
N LEU A 95 3.83 -6.56 -12.35
CA LEU A 95 3.56 -7.05 -10.99
C LEU A 95 3.81 -8.57 -10.94
N TYR A 96 4.55 -9.04 -9.93
CA TYR A 96 4.96 -10.45 -9.69
C TYR A 96 6.14 -11.01 -10.50
N GLY A 97 6.56 -10.36 -11.59
CA GLY A 97 7.68 -10.86 -12.41
C GLY A 97 8.72 -9.80 -12.78
N GLY A 98 8.40 -8.52 -12.55
CA GLY A 98 9.26 -7.40 -12.90
C GLY A 98 10.38 -7.14 -11.90
N GLN A 99 11.34 -6.30 -12.32
CA GLN A 99 12.45 -5.89 -11.47
C GLN A 99 11.95 -5.04 -10.30
N LYS A 100 12.38 -5.41 -9.08
CA LYS A 100 12.22 -4.57 -7.89
C LYS A 100 13.34 -3.53 -7.83
N VAL A 101 12.96 -2.27 -7.69
CA VAL A 101 13.88 -1.12 -7.60
C VAL A 101 13.53 -0.26 -6.39
N ARG A 102 14.48 0.56 -5.94
CA ARG A 102 14.29 1.48 -4.82
C ARG A 102 13.74 2.81 -5.31
N TYR A 103 12.80 3.38 -4.56
CA TYR A 103 12.46 4.79 -4.72
C TYR A 103 13.55 5.68 -4.09
N ALA A 104 13.86 6.79 -4.76
CA ALA A 104 14.55 7.91 -4.11
C ALA A 104 13.63 8.57 -3.06
N THR A 105 14.20 9.14 -2.00
CA THR A 105 13.43 9.79 -0.93
C THR A 105 12.52 10.90 -1.47
N GLN A 106 13.03 11.77 -2.34
CA GLN A 106 12.26 12.85 -2.95
C GLN A 106 11.08 12.33 -3.78
N GLN A 107 11.29 11.22 -4.50
CA GLN A 107 10.23 10.57 -5.27
C GLN A 107 9.10 10.07 -4.36
N ARG A 108 9.44 9.45 -3.21
CA ARG A 108 8.44 9.01 -2.23
C ARG A 108 7.64 10.19 -1.67
N VAL A 109 8.31 11.30 -1.37
CA VAL A 109 7.65 12.53 -0.87
C VAL A 109 6.69 13.07 -1.92
N ALA A 110 7.10 13.17 -3.18
CA ALA A 110 6.27 13.65 -4.28
C ALA A 110 5.04 12.75 -4.51
N LEU A 111 5.23 11.43 -4.52
CA LEU A 111 4.13 10.46 -4.65
C LEU A 111 3.14 10.56 -3.48
N ALA A 112 3.64 10.67 -2.25
CA ALA A 112 2.82 10.82 -1.05
C ALA A 112 2.04 12.15 -1.03
N ALA A 113 2.59 13.21 -1.63
CA ALA A 113 1.92 14.50 -1.79
C ALA A 113 0.80 14.43 -2.85
N ARG A 114 1.07 13.85 -4.03
CA ARG A 114 0.06 13.60 -5.08
C ARG A 114 -1.13 12.79 -4.55
N LEU A 115 -0.84 11.71 -3.82
CA LEU A 115 -1.89 10.91 -3.18
C LEU A 115 -2.67 11.70 -2.14
N ARG A 116 -1.99 12.53 -1.33
CA ARG A 116 -2.67 13.36 -0.33
C ARG A 116 -3.66 14.33 -0.97
N ALA A 117 -3.29 14.94 -2.11
CA ALA A 117 -4.16 15.86 -2.84
C ALA A 117 -5.36 15.17 -3.49
N ALA A 118 -5.28 13.87 -3.76
CA ALA A 118 -6.33 13.08 -4.41
C ALA A 118 -7.18 12.25 -3.42
N LEU A 119 -6.91 12.33 -2.11
CA LEU A 119 -7.71 11.62 -1.12
C LEU A 119 -9.10 12.25 -1.01
N PRO A 120 -10.17 11.42 -0.97
CA PRO A 120 -11.52 11.89 -0.64
C PRO A 120 -11.68 12.18 0.86
#